data_AF-A0A1W9QIP3-F1
#
_entry.id   AF-A0A1W9QIP3-F1
#
_cell.length_a   1.000
_cell.length_b   1.000
_cell.length_c   1.000
_cell.angle_alpha   90.00
_cell.angle_beta   90.00
_cell.angle_gamma   90.00
#
_symmetry.space_group_name_H-M   'P 1'
#
loop_
_entity.id
_entity.type
_entity.pdbx_description
1 polymer ?
#
loop_
_entity_poly.entity_id
_entity_poly.type
_entity_poly.pdbx_seq_one_letter_code
_entity_poly.pdbx_strand_id
1 'polypeptide(L)'
;MILSISKKLEIEKCAGEFIGVGKFNLDVLPDFAHFLQVGIDNGQENNYFEYAVDLLAKKVILKAVSTDDIPCLEIDFPEDLERALQLFS
;
A
#
# COMPACT_ATOMS: atom_id res chain seq x y z
N MET A 1 3.83 -13.89 2.91
CA MET A 1 3.23 -13.08 3.99
C MET A 1 4.00 -11.78 4.04
N ILE A 2 3.31 -10.65 4.14
CA ILE A 2 3.98 -9.34 4.27
C ILE A 2 4.33 -9.14 5.74
N LEU A 3 5.60 -8.85 6.01
CA LEU A 3 6.13 -8.64 7.37
C LEU A 3 6.32 -7.16 7.71
N SER A 4 6.50 -6.32 6.69
CA SER A 4 6.69 -4.88 6.83
C SER A 4 6.32 -4.17 5.53
N ILE A 5 5.95 -2.90 5.63
CA ILE A 5 5.71 -2.00 4.49
C ILE A 5 6.24 -0.62 4.84
N SER A 6 7.13 -0.07 4.00
CA SER A 6 7.70 1.26 4.20
C SER A 6 8.45 1.71 2.95
N LYS A 7 8.45 3.03 2.71
CA LYS A 7 9.26 3.69 1.67
C LYS A 7 10.77 3.58 1.91
N LYS A 8 11.20 3.09 3.08
CA LYS A 8 12.62 2.99 3.50
C LYS A 8 13.17 1.57 3.44
N LEU A 9 12.42 0.60 2.91
CA LEU A 9 12.88 -0.78 2.80
C LEU A 9 13.90 -0.93 1.65
N GLU A 10 14.85 -1.84 1.83
CA GLU A 10 15.78 -2.26 0.77
C GLU A 10 15.01 -3.01 -0.31
N ILE A 11 15.05 -2.52 -1.56
CA ILE A 11 14.24 -3.04 -2.69
C ILE A 11 14.52 -4.52 -2.92
N GLU A 12 15.75 -4.98 -2.74
CA GLU A 12 16.17 -6.37 -2.96
C GLU A 12 15.51 -7.35 -1.99
N LYS A 13 14.98 -6.84 -0.87
CA LYS A 13 14.24 -7.62 0.14
C LYS A 13 12.72 -7.49 -0.01
N CYS A 14 12.25 -6.62 -0.90
CA CYS A 14 10.83 -6.36 -1.10
C CYS A 14 10.21 -7.39 -2.05
N ALA A 15 8.99 -7.79 -1.73
CA ALA A 15 8.19 -8.64 -2.61
C ALA A 15 7.54 -7.86 -3.78
N GLY A 16 7.54 -6.53 -3.70
CA GLY A 16 6.90 -5.63 -4.67
C GLY A 16 6.51 -4.31 -4.03
N GLU A 17 5.69 -3.55 -4.74
CA GLU A 17 5.14 -2.25 -4.33
C GLU A 17 3.64 -2.35 -4.04
N PHE A 18 3.15 -1.54 -3.10
CA PHE A 18 1.72 -1.42 -2.85
C PHE A 18 1.09 -0.43 -3.84
N ILE A 19 0.28 -0.94 -4.77
CA ILE A 19 -0.33 -0.17 -5.87
C ILE A 19 -1.61 0.59 -5.48
N GLY A 20 -1.82 0.89 -4.20
CA GLY A 20 -3.01 1.63 -3.74
C GLY A 20 -4.29 0.80 -3.57
N VAL A 21 -4.28 -0.51 -3.82
CA VAL A 21 -5.47 -1.38 -3.68
C VAL A 21 -5.28 -2.41 -2.56
N GLY A 22 -6.04 -2.26 -1.47
CA GLY A 22 -6.05 -3.19 -0.34
C GLY A 22 -7.46 -3.67 0.00
N LYS A 23 -7.61 -4.98 0.21
CA LYS A 23 -8.85 -5.59 0.73
C LYS A 23 -8.66 -5.96 2.20
N PHE A 24 -9.46 -5.36 3.08
CA PHE A 24 -9.47 -5.65 4.51
C PHE A 24 -10.81 -6.26 4.91
N ASN A 25 -10.77 -7.27 5.77
CA ASN A 25 -11.99 -7.84 6.33
C ASN A 25 -12.56 -6.93 7.43
N LEU A 26 -13.87 -7.01 7.66
CA LEU A 26 -14.58 -6.14 8.61
C LEU A 26 -14.03 -6.22 10.04
N ASP A 27 -13.60 -7.40 10.48
CA ASP A 27 -13.04 -7.66 11.80
C ASP A 27 -11.69 -6.96 12.03
N VAL A 28 -10.97 -6.62 10.97
CA VAL A 28 -9.66 -5.94 11.03
C VAL A 28 -9.81 -4.42 11.06
N LEU A 29 -10.94 -3.87 10.61
CA LEU A 29 -11.14 -2.43 10.47
C LEU A 29 -10.97 -1.62 11.78
N PRO A 30 -11.42 -2.09 12.96
CA PRO A 30 -11.21 -1.34 14.20
C PRO A 30 -9.73 -1.15 14.54
N ASP A 31 -8.92 -2.19 14.39
CA ASP A 31 -7.46 -2.12 14.59
C ASP A 31 -6.81 -1.21 13.54
N PHE A 32 -7.26 -1.30 12.29
CA PHE A 32 -6.71 -0.47 11.21
C PHE A 32 -7.00 1.02 11.43
N ALA A 33 -8.23 1.38 11.80
CA ALA A 33 -8.60 2.75 12.14
C ALA A 33 -7.80 3.28 13.34
N HIS A 34 -7.59 2.45 14.36
CA HIS A 34 -6.74 2.79 15.49
C HIS A 34 -5.30 3.10 15.04
N PHE A 35 -4.70 2.27 14.19
CA PHE A 35 -3.32 2.50 13.73
C PHE A 35 -3.16 3.69 12.79
N LEU A 36 -4.20 4.03 12.01
CA LEU A 36 -4.23 5.28 11.25
C LEU A 36 -4.17 6.49 12.19
N GLN A 37 -4.96 6.47 13.28
CA GLN A 37 -4.91 7.53 14.29
C GLN A 37 -3.54 7.62 14.97
N VAL A 38 -2.93 6.47 15.32
CA VAL A 38 -1.57 6.44 15.86
C VAL A 38 -0.56 7.06 14.89
N GLY A 39 -0.70 6.84 13.58
CA GLY A 39 0.13 7.49 12.57
C GLY A 39 0.04 9.02 12.62
N ILE A 40 -1.18 9.56 12.72
CA ILE A 40 -1.43 11.00 12.85
C ILE A 40 -0.80 11.53 14.15
N ASP A 41 -1.06 10.89 15.29
CA ASP A 41 -0.59 11.32 16.61
C ASP A 41 0.95 11.32 16.71
N ASN A 42 1.64 10.53 15.88
CA ASN A 42 3.11 10.44 15.81
C ASN A 42 3.72 11.22 14.64
N GLY A 43 2.96 12.12 13.99
CA GLY A 43 3.47 13.00 12.92
C GLY A 43 3.88 12.26 11.64
N GLN A 44 3.27 11.10 11.35
CA GLN A 44 3.52 10.32 10.13
C GLN A 44 2.66 10.81 8.95
N GLU A 45 2.36 12.11 8.84
CA GLU A 45 1.42 12.65 7.85
C GLU A 45 1.77 12.29 6.39
N ASN A 46 3.07 12.11 6.07
CA ASN A 46 3.54 11.76 4.73
C ASN A 46 3.52 10.25 4.41
N ASN A 47 3.20 9.39 5.39
CA ASN A 47 3.24 7.94 5.29
C ASN A 47 2.28 7.25 6.27
N TYR A 48 1.20 7.92 6.69
CA TYR A 48 0.33 7.46 7.77
C TYR A 48 -0.35 6.14 7.42
N PHE A 49 -0.68 5.94 6.15
CA PHE A 49 -1.26 4.71 5.64
C PHE A 49 -0.24 3.56 5.72
N GLU A 50 0.95 3.72 5.14
CA GLU A 50 1.99 2.68 5.16
C GLU A 50 2.42 2.37 6.59
N TYR A 51 2.54 3.39 7.44
CA TYR A 51 2.82 3.23 8.85
C TYR A 51 1.74 2.41 9.56
N ALA A 52 0.46 2.70 9.32
CA ALA A 52 -0.64 1.95 9.91
C ALA A 52 -0.69 0.50 9.41
N VAL A 53 -0.44 0.26 8.12
CA VAL A 53 -0.40 -1.10 7.55
C VAL A 53 0.81 -1.89 8.07
N ASP A 54 1.96 -1.25 8.32
CA ASP A 54 3.12 -1.89 8.95
C ASP A 54 2.83 -2.34 10.39
N LEU A 55 2.14 -1.49 11.16
CA LEU A 55 1.65 -1.87 12.50
C LEU A 55 0.63 -3.00 12.42
N LEU A 56 -0.27 -2.96 11.44
CA LEU A 56 -1.28 -3.98 11.23
C LEU A 56 -0.66 -5.33 10.85
N ALA A 57 0.39 -5.33 10.02
CA ALA A 57 1.13 -6.53 9.62
C ALA A 57 1.73 -7.33 10.80
N LYS A 58 1.96 -6.66 11.94
CA LYS A 58 2.46 -7.28 13.18
C LYS A 58 1.35 -8.02 13.95
N LYS A 59 0.08 -7.74 13.66
CA LYS A 59 -1.09 -8.33 14.32
C LYS A 59 -1.83 -9.33 13.46
N VAL A 60 -1.93 -9.08 12.16
CA VAL A 60 -2.73 -9.89 11.22
C VAL A 60 -1.91 -10.34 10.04
N ILE A 61 -2.34 -11.43 9.41
CA ILE A 61 -1.69 -11.96 8.21
C ILE A 61 -2.09 -11.08 7.02
N LEU A 62 -1.12 -10.31 6.52
CA LEU A 62 -1.24 -9.63 5.22
C LEU A 62 -0.63 -10.49 4.11
N LYS A 63 -1.33 -10.58 2.98
CA LYS A 63 -0.88 -11.29 1.78
C LYS A 63 -0.82 -10.32 0.62
N ALA A 64 0.33 -10.27 -0.06
CA ALA A 64 0.41 -9.66 -1.37
C ALA A 64 -0.34 -10.54 -2.38
N VAL A 65 -1.08 -9.87 -3.26
CA VAL A 65 -1.71 -10.47 -4.43
C VAL A 65 -1.02 -9.82 -5.62
N SER A 66 -0.35 -10.62 -6.45
CA SER A 66 0.32 -10.10 -7.63
C SER A 66 -0.72 -9.62 -8.65
N THR A 67 -0.41 -8.50 -9.29
CA THR A 67 -1.11 -7.98 -10.48
C THR A 67 -0.26 -8.17 -11.73
N ASP A 68 0.73 -9.05 -11.70
CA ASP A 68 1.47 -9.46 -12.90
C ASP A 68 0.47 -9.81 -14.01
N ASP A 69 0.85 -9.48 -15.25
CA ASP A 69 0.02 -9.67 -16.46
C ASP A 69 -1.25 -8.81 -16.53
N ILE A 70 -1.53 -7.96 -15.54
CA ILE A 70 -2.61 -6.97 -15.59
C ILE A 70 -1.99 -5.59 -15.81
N PRO A 71 -2.30 -4.89 -16.91
CA PRO A 71 -1.83 -3.54 -17.10
C PRO A 71 -2.41 -2.65 -15.99
N CYS A 72 -1.52 -2.02 -15.24
CA CYS A 72 -1.83 -1.11 -14.12
C CYS A 72 -0.89 0.09 -14.19
N LEU A 73 -1.45 1.29 -14.05
CA LEU A 73 -0.71 2.54 -14.09
C LEU A 73 -1.40 3.53 -13.15
N GLU A 74 -0.62 4.18 -12.27
CA GLU A 74 -1.06 5.33 -11.48
C GLU A 74 -1.01 6.59 -12.36
N ILE A 75 -2.00 7.48 -12.23
CA ILE A 75 -2.08 8.72 -13.01
C ILE A 75 -1.92 9.90 -12.06
N ASP A 76 -0.69 10.36 -11.93
CA ASP A 76 -0.33 11.50 -11.08
C ASP A 76 -0.06 12.77 -11.90
N PHE A 77 0.44 12.61 -13.12
CA PHE A 77 0.77 13.67 -14.05
C PHE A 77 0.05 13.52 -15.40
N PRO A 78 -0.08 14.60 -16.20
CA PRO A 78 -0.66 14.51 -17.55
C PRO A 78 0.01 13.46 -18.45
N GLU A 79 1.32 13.27 -18.31
CA GLU A 79 2.11 12.29 -19.07
C GLU A 79 1.69 10.84 -18.76
N ASP A 80 1.26 10.56 -17.53
CA ASP A 80 0.77 9.24 -17.14
C ASP A 80 -0.56 8.92 -17.85
N LEU A 81 -1.43 9.92 -18.03
CA LEU A 81 -2.67 9.78 -18.78
C LEU A 81 -2.38 9.49 -20.26
N GLU A 82 -1.42 10.20 -20.87
CA GLU A 82 -1.01 9.93 -22.24
C GLU A 82 -0.50 8.49 -22.40
N ARG A 83 0.30 8.02 -21.44
CA ARG A 83 0.78 6.64 -21.40
C ARG A 83 -0.36 5.63 -21.20
N ALA A 84 -1.32 5.91 -20.32
CA ALA A 84 -2.49 5.06 -20.12
C ALA A 84 -3.28 4.92 -21.43
N LEU A 85 -3.53 6.02 -22.14
CA LEU A 85 -4.24 5.98 -23.42
C LEU A 85 -3.51 5.15 -24.49
N GLN A 86 -2.20 4.99 -24.42
CA GLN A 86 -1.43 4.11 -25.32
C GLN A 86 -1.43 2.64 -24.89
N LEU A 87 -1.40 2.37 -23.57
CA LEU A 87 -1.32 1.01 -23.03
C LEU A 87 -2.66 0.27 -23.07
N PHE A 88 -3.78 0.99 -23.05
CA PHE A 88 -5.12 0.43 -22.92
C PHE A 88 -6.03 0.69 -24.14
N SER A 89 -5.48 1.17 -25.25
CA SER A 89 -6.21 1.40 -26.53
C SER A 89 -6.44 0.14 -27.35
#